data_AF-A0A955V981-F1
#
_entry.id   AF-A0A955V981-F1
#
_cell.length_a   1.000
_cell.length_b   1.000
_cell.length_c   1.000
_cell.angle_alpha   90.00
_cell.angle_beta   90.00
_cell.angle_gamma   90.00
#
_symmetry.space_group_name_H-M   'P 1'
#
loop_
_entity.id
_entity.type
_entity.pdbx_description
1 polymer ?
#
loop_
_entity_poly.entity_id
_entity_poly.type
_entity_poly.pdbx_seq_one_letter_code
_entity_poly.pdbx_strand_id
1 'polypeptide(L)' 'LATLTPREEKVLRMRFGIGEKSDHTLEEVGQDFFVTRERIRQIEAKALRKLRHPSRCKKLKSFLES' A
#
# COMPACT_ATOMS: atom_id res chain seq x y z
N LEU A 1 4.88 -5.77 -5.49
CA LEU A 1 3.79 -4.77 -5.59
C LEU A 1 3.19 -4.64 -6.99
N ALA A 2 3.93 -5.01 -8.05
CA ALA A 2 3.50 -4.96 -9.46
C ALA A 2 2.14 -5.61 -9.84
N THR A 3 1.52 -6.39 -8.96
CA THR A 3 0.17 -6.98 -9.18
C THR A 3 -0.98 -6.08 -8.70
N LEU A 4 -0.67 -4.94 -8.10
CA LEU A 4 -1.63 -3.90 -7.71
C LEU A 4 -1.80 -2.91 -8.86
N THR A 5 -2.83 -2.07 -8.80
CA THR A 5 -2.91 -0.96 -9.75
C THR A 5 -1.79 0.04 -9.46
N PRO A 6 -1.30 0.81 -10.46
CA PRO A 6 -0.24 1.79 -10.24
C PRO A 6 -0.53 2.77 -9.09
N ARG A 7 -1.81 3.13 -8.91
CA ARG A 7 -2.27 3.99 -7.82
C ARG A 7 -2.19 3.29 -6.45
N GLU A 8 -2.66 2.04 -6.34
CA GLU A 8 -2.59 1.25 -5.11
C GLU A 8 -1.12 0.98 -4.72
N GLU A 9 -0.28 0.64 -5.70
CA GLU A 9 1.14 0.43 -5.49
C GLU A 9 1.84 1.69 -4.99
N LYS A 10 1.61 2.84 -5.63
CA LYS A 10 2.26 4.10 -5.23
C LYS A 10 1.80 4.58 -3.85
N VAL A 11 0.51 4.45 -3.53
CA VAL A 11 -0.01 4.73 -2.18
C VAL A 11 0.68 3.86 -1.13
N LEU A 12 0.81 2.54 -1.35
CA LEU A 12 1.50 1.66 -0.40
C LEU A 12 3.00 1.98 -0.30
N ARG A 13 3.68 2.28 -1.40
CA ARG A 13 5.11 2.63 -1.38
C ARG A 13 5.36 3.88 -0.55
N MET A 14 4.58 4.93 -0.75
CA MET A 14 4.70 6.17 0.02
C MET A 14 4.31 5.97 1.49
N ARG A 15 3.24 5.20 1.77
CA ARG A 15 2.78 4.93 3.14
C ARG A 15 3.77 4.13 3.98
N PHE A 16 4.49 3.19 3.37
CA PHE A 16 5.39 2.27 4.08
C PHE A 16 6.87 2.52 3.76
N GLY A 17 7.21 3.62 3.06
CA GLY A 17 8.59 3.94 2.68
C GLY A 17 9.25 2.92 1.75
N ILE A 18 8.47 2.12 1.00
CA ILE A 18 9.01 1.02 0.19
C ILE A 18 9.62 1.60 -1.09
N GLY A 19 10.95 1.69 -1.11
CA GLY A 19 11.70 2.29 -2.23
C GLY A 19 11.64 3.81 -2.27
N GLU A 20 11.22 4.44 -1.16
CA GLU A 20 11.19 5.88 -0.95
C GLU A 20 12.14 6.25 0.20
N LYS A 21 12.49 7.54 0.32
CA LYS A 21 13.39 8.02 1.38
C LYS A 21 12.77 7.95 2.78
N SER A 22 11.45 8.06 2.87
CA SER A 22 10.69 8.06 4.14
C SER A 22 9.25 7.59 3.92
N ASP A 23 8.61 7.15 5.00
CA ASP A 23 7.18 6.93 5.05
C ASP A 23 6.41 8.25 5.15
N HIS A 24 5.16 8.22 4.71
CA HIS A 24 4.27 9.38 4.68
C HIS A 24 2.95 9.05 5.38
N THR A 25 2.34 10.04 6.00
CA THR A 25 1.02 9.95 6.63
C THR A 25 -0.11 9.85 5.59
N LEU A 26 -1.30 9.42 6.02
CA LEU A 26 -2.48 9.37 5.13
C LEU A 26 -2.86 10.76 4.59
N GLU A 27 -2.68 11.80 5.40
CA GLU A 27 -2.90 13.20 5.00
C GLU A 27 -1.89 13.65 3.94
N GLU A 28 -0.60 13.41 4.12
CA GLU A 28 0.45 13.79 3.14
C GLU A 28 0.25 13.06 1.80
N VAL A 29 -0.01 11.75 1.84
CA VAL A 29 -0.35 11.00 0.64
C VAL A 29 -1.68 11.50 0.03
N GLY A 30 -2.61 11.98 0.84
CA GLY A 30 -3.85 12.58 0.36
C GLY A 30 -3.59 13.85 -0.46
N GLN A 31 -2.71 14.72 0.04
CA GLN A 31 -2.30 15.95 -0.65
C GLN A 31 -1.64 15.66 -2.00
N ASP A 32 -0.68 14.72 -2.04
CA ASP A 32 0.04 14.37 -3.27
C ASP A 32 -0.86 13.76 -4.37
N PHE A 33 -1.95 13.12 -3.96
CA PHE A 33 -2.92 12.51 -4.86
C PHE A 33 -4.18 13.37 -5.09
N PHE A 34 -4.22 14.59 -4.54
CA PHE A 34 -5.38 15.50 -4.59
C PHE A 34 -6.68 14.82 -4.14
N VAL A 35 -6.62 14.05 -3.06
CA VAL A 35 -7.77 13.36 -2.48
C VAL A 35 -7.80 13.48 -0.97
N THR A 36 -8.96 13.20 -0.38
CA THR A 36 -9.10 13.20 1.06
C THR A 36 -8.32 12.07 1.71
N ARG A 37 -7.93 12.28 2.97
CA ARG A 37 -7.33 11.23 3.81
C ARG A 37 -8.14 9.93 3.81
N GLU A 38 -9.47 10.02 3.96
CA GLU A 38 -10.32 8.84 3.99
C GLU A 38 -10.28 8.07 2.65
N ARG A 39 -10.09 8.79 1.54
CA ARG A 39 -9.91 8.15 0.24
C ARG A 39 -8.61 7.34 0.20
N ILE A 40 -7.51 7.86 0.75
CA ILE A 40 -6.25 7.10 0.87
C ILE A 40 -6.44 5.87 1.77
N ARG A 41 -7.11 6.02 2.92
CA ARG A 41 -7.41 4.91 3.83
C ARG A 41 -8.17 3.77 3.13
N GLN A 42 -9.17 4.12 2.31
CA GLN A 42 -9.91 3.14 1.51
C GLN A 42 -9.04 2.42 0.48
N ILE A 43 -8.15 3.15 -0.21
CA ILE A 43 -7.23 2.59 -1.20
C ILE A 43 -6.25 1.63 -0.51
N GLU A 44 -5.68 2.03 0.63
CA GLU A 44 -4.78 1.21 1.45
C GLU A 44 -5.46 -0.09 1.89
N ALA A 45 -6.66 0.01 2.49
CA ALA A 45 -7.42 -1.17 2.92
C ALA A 45 -7.73 -2.12 1.76
N LYS A 46 -8.11 -1.58 0.59
CA LYS A 46 -8.38 -2.37 -0.62
C LYS A 46 -7.11 -3.07 -1.13
N ALA A 47 -5.98 -2.38 -1.15
CA ALA A 47 -4.70 -2.93 -1.60
C ALA A 47 -4.20 -4.02 -0.63
N LEU A 48 -4.26 -3.78 0.69
CA LEU A 48 -3.92 -4.76 1.70
C LEU A 48 -4.81 -6.01 1.61
N ARG A 49 -6.11 -5.85 1.39
CA ARG A 49 -7.03 -6.99 1.16
C ARG A 49 -6.60 -7.83 -0.04
N LYS A 50 -6.17 -7.20 -1.14
CA LYS A 50 -5.65 -7.91 -2.32
C LYS A 50 -4.37 -8.68 -1.98
N LEU A 51 -3.45 -8.08 -1.22
CA LEU A 51 -2.18 -8.73 -0.85
C LEU A 51 -2.38 -9.91 0.12
N ARG A 52 -3.40 -9.86 0.99
CA ARG A 52 -3.76 -10.95 1.91
C ARG A 52 -4.37 -12.17 1.21
N HIS A 53 -4.81 -12.05 -0.04
CA HIS A 53 -5.43 -13.15 -0.77
C HIS A 53 -4.44 -14.33 -0.94
N PRO A 54 -4.86 -15.60 -0.72
CA PRO A 54 -3.97 -16.77 -0.74
C PRO A 54 -3.08 -16.90 -1.99
N SER A 55 -3.62 -16.54 -3.16
CA SER A 55 -2.87 -16.56 -4.41
C SER A 55 -1.70 -15.57 -4.47
N ARG A 56 -1.73 -14.50 -3.66
CA ARG A 56 -0.71 -13.44 -3.62
C ARG A 56 0.16 -13.50 -2.35
N CYS A 57 -0.37 -13.99 -1.24
CA CYS A 57 0.36 -14.04 0.03
C CYS A 57 1.36 -15.20 0.13
N LYS A 58 1.35 -16.18 -0.80
CA LYS A 58 2.32 -17.31 -0.81
C LYS A 58 3.78 -16.86 -0.71
N LYS A 59 4.15 -15.77 -1.40
CA LYS A 59 5.52 -15.21 -1.37
C LYS A 59 5.81 -14.35 -0.14
N LEU A 60 4.77 -13.92 0.59
CA LEU A 60 4.90 -13.06 1.77
C LEU A 60 4.86 -13.86 3.07
N LYS A 61 4.19 -15.03 3.08
CA LYS A 61 4.10 -15.92 4.25
C LYS A 61 5.47 -16.37 4.75
N SER A 62 6.42 -16.62 3.85
CA SER A 62 7.80 -17.01 4.20
C SER A 62 8.58 -15.93 4.96
N PHE A 63 8.12 -14.67 4.96
CA PHE A 63 8.72 -13.58 5.72
C PHE A 63 8.07 -13.38 7.10
N LEU A 64 6.97 -14.09 7.38
CA LEU A 64 6.25 -14.04 8.66
C LEU A 64 6.51 -15.25 9.54
N GLU A 65 6.98 -16.36 8.96
CA GLU A 65 7.50 -17.52 9.70
C GLU A 65 8.97 -17.25 10.04
N SER A 66 9.21 -16.62 11.19
CA SER A 66 10.52 -16.44 11.82
C SER A 66 10.37 -16.58 13.32
#